data_AF-A0A254R6F4-F1
#
_entry.id   AF-A0A254R6F4-F1
#
_cell.length_a   1.000
_cell.length_b   1.000
_cell.length_c   1.000
_cell.angle_alpha   90.00
_cell.angle_beta   90.00
_cell.angle_gamma   90.00
#
_symmetry.space_group_name_H-M   'P 1'
#
loop_
_entity.id
_entity.type
_entity.pdbx_description
1 polymer ?
#
loop_
_entity_poly.entity_id
_entity_poly.type
_entity_poly.pdbx_seq_one_letter_code
_entity_poly.pdbx_strand_id
1 'polypeptide(L)'
;MIGYVRITALILCLAAGYGIRSGQAATADFNAERRLALVVSVGEYVHLPDLRNTGRDAALISAKLRQLSFAVTEIHDPTLADLQARMRQFAFDAETADVALIYFAGHGIEFAGRNFLLPADMDASGRSRVLEGAITLQDTLRAVERARQLRIVVLDSCRSDPFADSDLPADVLASRGAASVAATAARTRGGVGLVTPNPERGTLVVYAAEAGQAALDGDGDNSPFASALADVISTPDLEIGLLFRQVRDRVLMTTGGRQIPHVYGSISGNPYFLAGNTARLNTLESVERKQAWASLSIDQEAQLRALADDGNLRAIKGLAYMRLNPEGRTFDPAAAAALLARAVEAGDPEAMYELGRLLERGIGVDQDIPRSIDLFRQAALLDHADAINDLGVLTFNGATGIPRDPARAVAYLARAADLRHPEAMFNYAALIDDGIVPGRGPEDAGQYLYDALRSGNDEVLAQLTEAPNMFKPASRRALQAILKSNGFYTGAVDASFGPMTRSSLRKAYGVEEENDR
;
A
#
# COMPACT_ATOMS: atom_id res chain seq x y z
N MET A 1 15.75 -40.94 -2.18
CA MET A 1 16.69 -39.89 -1.72
C MET A 1 16.97 -38.82 -2.81
N ILE A 2 16.03 -38.54 -3.72
CA ILE A 2 16.21 -37.61 -4.86
C ILE A 2 15.26 -36.37 -4.79
N GLY A 3 14.34 -36.33 -3.81
CA GLY A 3 13.35 -35.23 -3.69
C GLY A 3 13.83 -33.96 -2.99
N TYR A 4 14.97 -33.98 -2.28
CA TYR A 4 15.40 -32.84 -1.44
C TYR A 4 16.29 -31.82 -2.17
N VAL A 5 16.79 -32.10 -3.38
CA VAL A 5 17.73 -31.22 -4.09
C VAL A 5 17.02 -30.03 -4.76
N ARG A 6 15.73 -30.14 -5.10
CA ARG A 6 14.94 -29.05 -5.72
C ARG A 6 14.56 -27.95 -4.73
N ILE A 7 14.22 -28.33 -3.50
CA ILE A 7 13.76 -27.43 -2.44
C ILE A 7 14.87 -26.43 -2.04
N THR A 8 16.10 -26.93 -1.85
CA THR A 8 17.23 -26.09 -1.42
C THR A 8 17.66 -25.12 -2.52
N ALA A 9 17.56 -25.49 -3.79
CA ALA A 9 17.92 -24.60 -4.90
C ALA A 9 16.89 -23.48 -5.13
N LEU A 10 15.58 -23.74 -4.88
CA LEU A 10 14.50 -22.77 -5.11
C LEU A 10 14.54 -21.60 -4.12
N ILE A 11 14.63 -21.92 -2.83
CA ILE A 11 14.71 -20.92 -1.76
C ILE A 11 16.04 -20.15 -1.87
N LEU A 12 17.11 -20.78 -2.37
CA LEU A 12 18.37 -20.08 -2.68
C LEU A 12 18.27 -19.14 -3.88
N CYS A 13 17.54 -19.45 -4.95
CA CYS A 13 17.55 -18.59 -6.15
C CYS A 13 16.93 -17.21 -5.91
N LEU A 14 15.87 -17.13 -5.10
CA LEU A 14 15.27 -15.84 -4.71
C LEU A 14 16.00 -15.19 -3.52
N ALA A 15 16.54 -15.97 -2.57
CA ALA A 15 17.28 -15.42 -1.43
C ALA A 15 18.73 -14.97 -1.76
N ALA A 16 19.34 -15.48 -2.85
CA ALA A 16 20.72 -15.18 -3.23
C ALA A 16 20.90 -13.91 -4.08
N GLY A 17 19.86 -13.10 -4.24
CA GLY A 17 19.90 -11.80 -4.93
C GLY A 17 20.49 -10.65 -4.11
N TYR A 18 21.62 -10.84 -3.42
CA TYR A 18 22.42 -9.74 -2.86
C TYR A 18 23.92 -9.89 -3.13
N GLY A 19 24.28 -10.66 -4.16
CA GLY A 19 25.61 -10.61 -4.76
C GLY A 19 25.58 -9.67 -5.96
N ILE A 20 26.39 -8.61 -5.94
CA ILE A 20 26.64 -7.76 -7.12
C ILE A 20 27.20 -8.68 -8.23
N ARG A 21 26.34 -9.14 -9.14
CA ARG A 21 26.80 -9.64 -10.43
C ARG A 21 27.00 -8.43 -11.33
N SER A 22 28.25 -8.00 -11.46
CA SER A 22 28.69 -7.13 -12.54
C SER A 22 28.57 -7.89 -13.86
N GLY A 23 27.39 -7.84 -14.47
CA GLY A 23 27.13 -8.30 -15.81
C GLY A 23 26.18 -7.31 -16.46
N GLN A 24 26.69 -6.48 -17.37
CA GLN A 24 25.88 -5.65 -18.25
C GLN A 24 25.02 -6.56 -19.12
N ALA A 25 23.84 -6.92 -18.64
CA ALA A 25 22.70 -7.23 -19.49
C ALA A 25 22.02 -5.88 -19.76
N ALA A 26 21.88 -5.51 -21.03
CA ALA A 26 21.09 -4.37 -21.42
C ALA A 26 19.65 -4.60 -20.97
N THR A 27 19.28 -4.04 -19.82
CA THR A 27 17.91 -3.99 -19.34
C THR A 27 17.18 -3.04 -20.26
N ALA A 28 16.33 -3.59 -21.11
CA ALA A 28 15.33 -2.81 -21.82
C ALA A 28 14.54 -2.00 -20.78
N ASP A 29 14.34 -0.71 -21.04
CA ASP A 29 13.53 0.21 -20.23
C ASP A 29 12.13 -0.38 -20.04
N PHE A 30 11.87 -1.08 -18.94
CA PHE A 30 10.57 -1.67 -18.66
C PHE A 30 9.82 -0.84 -17.62
N ASN A 31 8.73 -0.23 -18.12
CA ASN A 31 7.56 0.39 -17.49
C ASN A 31 7.73 1.73 -16.74
N ALA A 32 7.13 2.76 -17.34
CA ALA A 32 6.67 3.93 -16.61
C ALA A 32 5.67 3.50 -15.52
N GLU A 33 5.78 4.12 -14.34
CA GLU A 33 4.93 3.87 -13.19
C GLU A 33 3.43 3.86 -13.54
N ARG A 34 2.72 2.80 -13.18
CA ARG A 34 1.29 2.68 -13.47
C ARG A 34 0.47 3.34 -12.37
N ARG A 35 -0.13 4.48 -12.70
CA ARG A 35 -0.90 5.32 -11.77
C ARG A 35 -2.38 5.30 -12.14
N LEU A 36 -3.25 4.89 -11.23
CA LEU A 36 -4.71 4.85 -11.44
C LEU A 36 -5.41 5.80 -10.47
N ALA A 37 -6.41 6.53 -10.98
CA ALA A 37 -7.29 7.33 -10.14
C ALA A 37 -8.76 7.09 -10.46
N LEU A 38 -9.58 6.97 -9.41
CA LEU A 38 -11.03 7.05 -9.49
C LEU A 38 -11.47 8.34 -8.79
N VAL A 39 -12.05 9.25 -9.57
CA VAL A 39 -12.55 10.54 -9.09
C VAL A 39 -14.08 10.47 -9.11
N VAL A 40 -14.68 10.57 -7.93
CA VAL A 40 -16.12 10.49 -7.72
C VAL A 40 -16.60 11.87 -7.28
N SER A 41 -17.53 12.46 -8.02
CA SER A 41 -18.26 13.66 -7.58
C SER A 41 -19.73 13.37 -7.45
N VAL A 42 -20.33 13.84 -6.36
CA VAL A 42 -21.78 13.82 -6.17
C VAL A 42 -22.22 15.24 -5.84
N GLY A 43 -22.94 15.87 -6.76
CA GLY A 43 -23.46 17.22 -6.67
C GLY A 43 -24.98 17.26 -6.73
N GLU A 44 -25.60 16.39 -7.51
CA GLU A 44 -27.06 16.31 -7.67
C GLU A 44 -27.62 15.11 -6.89
N TYR A 45 -28.41 15.39 -5.85
CA TYR A 45 -28.96 14.37 -4.97
C TYR A 45 -30.48 14.24 -5.14
N VAL A 46 -30.97 13.00 -5.13
CA VAL A 46 -32.42 12.74 -5.23
C VAL A 46 -33.16 13.15 -3.94
N HIS A 47 -32.52 12.93 -2.79
CA HIS A 47 -33.16 13.10 -1.47
C HIS A 47 -32.41 14.05 -0.53
N LEU A 48 -31.27 14.60 -0.94
CA LEU A 48 -30.40 15.46 -0.13
C LEU A 48 -30.19 16.80 -0.82
N PRO A 49 -29.71 17.84 -0.10
CA PRO A 49 -29.37 19.10 -0.72
C PRO A 49 -28.20 18.96 -1.71
N ASP A 50 -28.32 19.60 -2.87
CA ASP A 50 -27.27 19.62 -3.88
C ASP A 50 -26.02 20.37 -3.42
N LEU A 51 -24.86 19.95 -3.95
CA LEU A 51 -23.57 20.59 -3.74
C LEU A 51 -23.08 21.20 -5.05
N ARG A 52 -22.66 22.47 -5.02
CA ARG A 52 -22.41 23.24 -6.25
C ARG A 52 -21.01 23.03 -6.80
N ASN A 53 -20.00 22.86 -5.93
CA ASN A 53 -18.61 22.85 -6.37
C ASN A 53 -18.02 21.45 -6.57
N THR A 54 -18.69 20.38 -6.12
CA THR A 54 -18.15 19.01 -6.19
C THR A 54 -17.74 18.57 -7.59
N GLY A 55 -18.55 18.90 -8.61
CA GLY A 55 -18.21 18.62 -10.01
C GLY A 55 -17.00 19.43 -10.52
N ARG A 56 -16.85 20.68 -10.05
CA ARG A 56 -15.70 21.55 -10.41
C ARG A 56 -14.43 21.08 -9.71
N ASP A 57 -14.51 20.72 -8.44
CA ASP A 57 -13.42 20.16 -7.65
C ASP A 57 -12.90 18.87 -8.30
N ALA A 58 -13.81 17.97 -8.66
CA ALA A 58 -13.47 16.74 -9.36
C ALA A 58 -12.78 17.00 -10.71
N ALA A 59 -13.26 17.98 -11.49
CA ALA A 59 -12.61 18.36 -12.75
C ALA A 59 -11.20 18.93 -12.53
N LEU A 60 -11.02 19.80 -11.53
CA LEU A 60 -9.73 20.38 -11.16
C LEU A 60 -8.72 19.30 -10.76
N ILE A 61 -9.11 18.42 -9.84
CA ILE A 61 -8.25 17.34 -9.36
C ILE A 61 -7.94 16.34 -10.47
N SER A 62 -8.93 15.97 -11.28
CA SER A 62 -8.72 15.07 -12.42
C SER A 62 -7.75 15.64 -13.45
N ALA A 63 -7.83 16.94 -13.75
CA ALA A 63 -6.88 17.61 -14.64
C ALA A 63 -5.45 17.54 -14.10
N LYS A 64 -5.26 17.79 -12.79
CA LYS A 64 -3.95 17.69 -12.13
C LYS A 64 -3.41 16.27 -12.11
N LEU A 65 -4.24 15.28 -11.79
CA LEU A 65 -3.84 13.88 -11.79
C LEU A 65 -3.42 13.39 -13.19
N ARG A 66 -4.14 13.80 -14.25
CA ARG A 66 -3.74 13.50 -15.64
C ARG A 66 -2.39 14.11 -16.00
N GLN A 67 -2.09 15.33 -15.54
CA GLN A 67 -0.76 15.94 -15.72
C GLN A 67 0.35 15.15 -15.01
N LEU A 68 0.01 14.44 -13.93
CA LEU A 68 0.90 13.55 -13.19
C LEU A 68 0.85 12.09 -13.70
N SER A 69 0.37 11.90 -14.93
CA SER A 69 0.31 10.61 -15.64
C SER A 69 -0.58 9.56 -14.98
N PHE A 70 -1.56 9.96 -14.17
CA PHE A 70 -2.62 9.05 -13.74
C PHE A 70 -3.57 8.75 -14.90
N ALA A 71 -3.92 7.47 -15.07
CA ALA A 71 -5.12 7.08 -15.79
C ALA A 71 -6.34 7.36 -14.90
N VAL A 72 -7.01 8.49 -15.17
CA VAL A 72 -8.14 8.97 -14.37
C VAL A 72 -9.45 8.48 -14.96
N THR A 73 -10.25 7.81 -14.14
CA THR A 73 -11.68 7.60 -14.41
C THR A 73 -12.52 8.52 -13.53
N GLU A 74 -13.40 9.28 -14.16
CA GLU A 74 -14.39 10.13 -13.49
C GLU A 74 -15.76 9.46 -13.48
N ILE A 75 -16.50 9.62 -12.39
CA ILE A 75 -17.92 9.25 -12.29
C ILE A 75 -18.67 10.36 -11.55
N HIS A 76 -19.78 10.80 -12.13
CA HIS A 76 -20.59 11.92 -11.64
C HIS A 76 -21.98 11.42 -11.24
N ASP A 77 -22.44 11.87 -10.08
CA ASP A 77 -23.75 11.57 -9.51
C ASP A 77 -24.14 10.07 -9.58
N PRO A 78 -23.23 9.15 -9.22
CA PRO A 78 -23.53 7.72 -9.32
C PRO A 78 -24.61 7.29 -8.34
N THR A 79 -25.44 6.34 -8.78
CA THR A 79 -26.24 5.54 -7.86
C THR A 79 -25.34 4.62 -7.03
N LEU A 80 -25.86 4.04 -5.95
CA LEU A 80 -25.12 3.02 -5.19
C LEU A 80 -24.64 1.87 -6.08
N ALA A 81 -25.50 1.39 -6.98
CA ALA A 81 -25.18 0.27 -7.86
C ALA A 81 -24.02 0.61 -8.81
N ASP A 82 -24.04 1.81 -9.39
CA ASP A 82 -22.99 2.30 -10.28
C ASP A 82 -21.67 2.45 -9.52
N LEU A 83 -21.70 3.05 -8.34
CA LEU A 83 -20.51 3.28 -7.53
C LEU A 83 -19.90 1.95 -7.07
N GLN A 84 -20.70 0.98 -6.62
CA GLN A 84 -20.22 -0.36 -6.27
C GLN A 84 -19.61 -1.10 -7.46
N ALA A 85 -20.23 -1.03 -8.63
CA ALA A 85 -19.70 -1.64 -9.84
C ALA A 85 -18.35 -1.01 -10.24
N ARG A 86 -18.27 0.32 -10.19
CA ARG A 86 -17.05 1.07 -10.50
C ARG A 86 -15.92 0.79 -9.53
N MET A 87 -16.20 0.69 -8.23
CA MET A 87 -15.21 0.34 -7.21
C MET A 87 -14.68 -1.08 -7.37
N ARG A 88 -15.54 -2.06 -7.73
CA ARG A 88 -15.08 -3.43 -8.03
C ARG A 88 -14.15 -3.47 -9.23
N GLN A 89 -14.48 -2.76 -10.30
CA GLN A 89 -13.60 -2.67 -11.48
C GLN A 89 -12.27 -2.00 -11.12
N PHE A 90 -12.33 -0.86 -10.40
CA PHE A 90 -11.14 -0.15 -9.97
C PHE A 90 -10.23 -1.00 -9.08
N ALA A 91 -10.81 -1.80 -8.17
CA ALA A 91 -10.06 -2.73 -7.33
C ALA A 91 -9.28 -3.77 -8.13
N PHE A 92 -9.90 -4.31 -9.18
CA PHE A 92 -9.25 -5.26 -10.09
C PHE A 92 -8.11 -4.61 -10.89
N ASP A 93 -8.33 -3.40 -11.40
CA ASP A 93 -7.32 -2.66 -12.17
C ASP A 93 -6.13 -2.25 -11.28
N ALA A 94 -6.43 -1.85 -10.03
CA ALA A 94 -5.46 -1.43 -9.02
C ALA A 94 -4.46 -2.53 -8.64
N GLU A 95 -4.77 -3.82 -8.86
CA GLU A 95 -3.84 -4.93 -8.64
C GLU A 95 -2.52 -4.81 -9.41
N THR A 96 -2.53 -4.08 -10.55
CA THR A 96 -1.33 -3.83 -11.35
C THR A 96 -0.78 -2.42 -11.22
N ALA A 97 -1.45 -1.56 -10.45
CA ALA A 97 -1.06 -0.17 -10.30
C ALA A 97 0.01 -0.03 -9.21
N ASP A 98 1.03 0.78 -9.47
CA ASP A 98 1.96 1.24 -8.43
C ASP A 98 1.26 2.19 -7.47
N VAL A 99 0.39 3.05 -8.01
CA VAL A 99 -0.45 3.97 -7.24
C VAL A 99 -1.91 3.80 -7.58
N ALA A 100 -2.74 3.65 -6.55
CA ALA A 100 -4.18 3.82 -6.68
C ALA A 100 -4.67 4.96 -5.79
N LEU A 101 -5.36 5.92 -6.40
CA LEU A 101 -5.96 7.06 -5.72
C LEU A 101 -7.48 7.05 -5.92
N ILE A 102 -8.24 7.19 -4.83
CA ILE A 102 -9.66 7.52 -4.88
C ILE A 102 -9.84 8.93 -4.35
N TYR A 103 -10.46 9.81 -5.14
CA TYR A 103 -10.90 11.13 -4.70
C TYR A 103 -12.43 11.12 -4.67
N PHE A 104 -13.02 11.43 -3.52
CA PHE A 104 -14.47 11.57 -3.38
C PHE A 104 -14.81 12.99 -2.95
N ALA A 105 -15.66 13.68 -3.72
CA ALA A 105 -16.25 14.97 -3.37
C ALA A 105 -17.78 14.84 -3.32
N GLY A 106 -18.37 15.12 -2.17
CA GLY A 106 -19.82 14.94 -1.95
C GLY A 106 -20.21 14.94 -0.48
N HIS A 107 -21.46 14.60 -0.18
CA HIS A 107 -21.90 14.41 1.20
C HIS A 107 -21.23 13.19 1.84
N GLY A 108 -20.76 13.41 3.05
CA GLY A 108 -20.19 12.41 3.94
C GLY A 108 -20.86 12.50 5.30
N ILE A 109 -21.02 11.35 5.94
CA ILE A 109 -21.56 11.23 7.29
C ILE A 109 -20.62 10.36 8.12
N GLU A 110 -20.43 10.73 9.39
CA GLU A 110 -19.72 9.89 10.35
C GLU A 110 -20.65 9.52 11.52
N PHE A 111 -20.82 8.23 11.80
CA PHE A 111 -21.42 7.77 13.06
C PHE A 111 -20.90 6.39 13.46
N ALA A 112 -20.93 6.10 14.77
CA ALA A 112 -20.38 4.87 15.35
C ALA A 112 -18.92 4.57 14.93
N GLY A 113 -18.10 5.62 14.74
CA GLY A 113 -16.71 5.52 14.32
C GLY A 113 -16.51 5.06 12.88
N ARG A 114 -17.54 5.16 12.02
CA ARG A 114 -17.49 4.77 10.60
C ARG A 114 -17.84 5.97 9.72
N ASN A 115 -17.08 6.11 8.64
CA ASN A 115 -17.32 7.11 7.60
C ASN A 115 -18.13 6.49 6.46
N PHE A 116 -19.19 7.19 6.07
CA PHE A 116 -20.12 6.84 5.01
C PHE A 116 -20.11 7.93 3.94
N LEU A 117 -19.94 7.53 2.69
CA LEU A 117 -19.96 8.36 1.49
C LEU A 117 -21.27 8.12 0.77
N LEU A 118 -22.00 9.20 0.48
CA LEU A 118 -23.39 9.10 0.04
C LEU A 118 -23.49 9.17 -1.49
N PRO A 119 -24.01 8.13 -2.17
CA PRO A 119 -24.32 8.19 -3.60
C PRO A 119 -25.51 9.12 -3.89
N ALA A 120 -25.74 9.45 -5.17
CA ALA A 120 -26.77 10.42 -5.59
C ALA A 120 -28.20 9.99 -5.21
N ASP A 121 -28.48 8.69 -5.20
CA ASP A 121 -29.78 8.10 -4.86
C ASP A 121 -29.96 7.85 -3.34
N MET A 122 -29.04 8.33 -2.50
CA MET A 122 -29.07 8.06 -1.06
C MET A 122 -30.24 8.76 -0.35
N ASP A 123 -31.12 7.97 0.26
CA ASP A 123 -32.06 8.43 1.30
C ASP A 123 -31.43 8.36 2.71
N ALA A 124 -30.93 9.50 3.19
CA ALA A 124 -30.34 9.61 4.54
C ALA A 124 -31.36 9.96 5.65
N SER A 125 -32.66 9.70 5.45
CA SER A 125 -33.71 9.96 6.45
C SER A 125 -33.56 9.17 7.76
N GLY A 126 -32.73 8.11 7.78
CA GLY A 126 -32.47 7.34 8.99
C GLY A 126 -31.23 6.45 8.89
N ARG A 127 -30.68 6.11 10.06
CA ARG A 127 -29.44 5.31 10.20
C ARG A 127 -29.47 3.98 9.44
N SER A 128 -30.56 3.22 9.51
CA SER A 128 -30.66 1.92 8.84
C SER A 128 -30.54 2.02 7.32
N ARG A 129 -31.11 3.08 6.72
CA ARG A 129 -30.97 3.29 5.27
C ARG A 129 -29.54 3.65 4.90
N VAL A 130 -28.88 4.51 5.66
CA VAL A 130 -27.45 4.83 5.42
C VAL A 130 -26.57 3.58 5.54
N LEU A 131 -26.84 2.70 6.51
CA LEU A 131 -26.11 1.44 6.66
C LEU A 131 -26.29 0.47 5.50
N GLU A 132 -27.42 0.53 4.79
CA GLU A 132 -27.72 -0.33 3.64
C GLU A 132 -27.36 0.32 2.30
N GLY A 133 -27.38 1.65 2.24
CA GLY A 133 -27.37 2.43 1.01
C GLY A 133 -26.12 3.27 0.74
N ALA A 134 -25.18 3.35 1.69
CA ALA A 134 -23.96 4.15 1.54
C ALA A 134 -22.70 3.31 1.32
N ILE A 135 -21.67 3.93 0.76
CA ILE A 135 -20.32 3.38 0.66
C ILE A 135 -19.54 3.71 1.93
N THR A 136 -18.76 2.78 2.45
CA THR A 136 -17.96 3.03 3.65
C THR A 136 -16.51 3.36 3.30
N LEU A 137 -15.78 4.01 4.22
CA LEU A 137 -14.32 4.13 4.09
C LEU A 137 -13.65 2.76 3.86
N GLN A 138 -14.13 1.71 4.54
CA GLN A 138 -13.57 0.37 4.37
C GLN A 138 -13.75 -0.15 2.94
N ASP A 139 -14.85 0.19 2.26
CA ASP A 139 -15.05 -0.16 0.85
C ASP A 139 -14.04 0.57 -0.04
N THR A 140 -13.78 1.85 0.23
CA THR A 140 -12.78 2.62 -0.52
C THR A 140 -11.36 2.11 -0.29
N LEU A 141 -11.02 1.75 0.96
CA LEU A 141 -9.74 1.15 1.30
C LEU A 141 -9.54 -0.20 0.60
N ARG A 142 -10.56 -1.06 0.59
CA ARG A 142 -10.55 -2.33 -0.16
C ARG A 142 -10.32 -2.13 -1.66
N ALA A 143 -10.85 -1.05 -2.23
CA ALA A 143 -10.70 -0.76 -3.65
C ALA A 143 -9.28 -0.30 -4.04
N VAL A 144 -8.49 0.25 -3.11
CA VAL A 144 -7.08 0.60 -3.34
C VAL A 144 -6.09 -0.43 -2.80
N GLU A 145 -6.52 -1.33 -1.91
CA GLU A 145 -5.71 -2.28 -1.13
C GLU A 145 -4.69 -3.07 -1.96
N ARG A 146 -5.00 -3.37 -3.23
CA ARG A 146 -4.13 -4.18 -4.09
C ARG A 146 -3.08 -3.42 -4.89
N ALA A 147 -3.06 -2.08 -4.85
CA ALA A 147 -1.96 -1.31 -5.44
C ALA A 147 -0.61 -1.61 -4.79
N ARG A 148 0.48 -1.51 -5.54
CA ARG A 148 1.78 -2.08 -5.15
C ARG A 148 2.54 -1.21 -4.17
N GLN A 149 2.53 0.11 -4.37
CA GLN A 149 3.39 1.03 -3.62
C GLN A 149 2.59 1.98 -2.73
N LEU A 150 1.66 2.73 -3.32
CA LEU A 150 0.94 3.79 -2.63
C LEU A 150 -0.56 3.73 -2.88
N ARG A 151 -1.33 3.84 -1.78
CA ARG A 151 -2.78 3.79 -1.77
C ARG A 151 -3.28 5.07 -1.13
N ILE A 152 -4.07 5.85 -1.85
CA ILE A 152 -4.54 7.15 -1.36
C ILE A 152 -6.05 7.19 -1.46
N VAL A 153 -6.73 7.47 -0.35
CA VAL A 153 -8.15 7.80 -0.34
C VAL A 153 -8.28 9.23 0.17
N VAL A 154 -8.76 10.12 -0.69
CA VAL A 154 -9.02 11.53 -0.38
C VAL A 154 -10.53 11.73 -0.28
N LEU A 155 -10.99 12.19 0.87
CA LEU A 155 -12.40 12.43 1.18
C LEU A 155 -12.61 13.94 1.37
N ASP A 156 -13.10 14.59 0.32
CA ASP A 156 -13.58 15.98 0.34
C ASP A 156 -15.08 15.99 0.68
N SER A 157 -15.37 15.62 1.92
CA SER A 157 -16.72 15.50 2.44
C SER A 157 -16.79 15.87 3.93
N CYS A 158 -17.99 16.19 4.40
CA CYS A 158 -18.26 16.45 5.80
C CYS A 158 -18.05 15.20 6.67
N ARG A 159 -17.75 15.42 7.96
CA ARG A 159 -17.59 14.37 8.98
C ARG A 159 -18.52 14.57 10.18
N SER A 160 -19.72 15.06 9.92
CA SER A 160 -20.75 15.29 10.94
C SER A 160 -21.64 14.05 11.12
N ASP A 161 -22.11 13.82 12.34
CA ASP A 161 -23.17 12.85 12.64
C ASP A 161 -24.53 13.56 12.62
N PRO A 162 -25.36 13.40 11.57
CA PRO A 162 -26.69 14.02 11.50
C PRO A 162 -27.70 13.33 12.42
N PHE A 163 -27.33 12.22 13.06
CA PHE A 163 -28.19 11.43 13.93
C PHE A 163 -27.83 11.59 15.41
N ALA A 164 -26.88 12.46 15.78
CA ALA A 164 -26.37 12.58 17.15
C ALA A 164 -27.48 12.80 18.21
N ASP A 165 -28.57 13.47 17.84
CA ASP A 165 -29.72 13.75 18.73
C ASP A 165 -30.78 12.63 18.75
N SER A 166 -30.58 11.53 18.01
CA SER A 166 -31.50 10.39 17.98
C SER A 166 -31.05 9.29 18.93
N ASP A 167 -31.68 9.25 20.11
CA ASP A 167 -31.52 8.23 21.17
C ASP A 167 -31.87 6.83 20.65
N LEU A 168 -30.88 6.07 20.16
CA LEU A 168 -31.00 4.63 19.95
C LEU A 168 -29.89 3.91 20.73
N PRO A 169 -30.23 2.82 21.46
CA PRO A 169 -29.28 2.13 22.32
C PRO A 169 -28.17 1.44 21.51
N ALA A 170 -26.96 1.43 22.10
CA ALA A 170 -25.72 0.96 21.49
C ALA A 170 -25.67 -0.56 21.21
N ASP A 171 -26.67 -1.30 21.67
CA ASP A 171 -26.79 -2.76 21.58
C ASP A 171 -27.10 -3.28 20.17
N VAL A 172 -27.77 -2.48 19.33
CA VAL A 172 -28.04 -2.85 17.92
C VAL A 172 -26.77 -2.82 17.07
N LEU A 173 -25.81 -1.94 17.36
CA LEU A 173 -24.54 -1.77 16.63
C LEU A 173 -23.58 -2.96 16.79
N ALA A 174 -23.69 -3.72 17.89
CA ALA A 174 -22.80 -4.86 18.16
C ALA A 174 -23.16 -6.12 17.34
N SER A 175 -24.41 -6.23 16.88
CA SER A 175 -24.98 -7.47 16.33
C SER A 175 -24.54 -7.83 14.90
N ARG A 176 -23.84 -6.94 14.19
CA ARG A 176 -23.31 -7.19 12.83
C ARG A 176 -21.78 -7.14 12.72
N GLY A 177 -21.07 -7.66 13.73
CA GLY A 177 -19.64 -8.02 13.60
C GLY A 177 -18.67 -7.45 14.61
N ALA A 178 -19.13 -6.91 15.75
CA ALA A 178 -18.26 -6.21 16.71
C ALA A 178 -17.72 -7.08 17.87
N ALA A 179 -17.63 -8.41 17.72
CA ALA A 179 -17.15 -9.26 18.80
C ALA A 179 -15.62 -9.16 19.06
N SER A 180 -14.82 -8.60 18.15
CA SER A 180 -13.36 -8.50 18.31
C SER A 180 -12.83 -7.13 18.71
N VAL A 181 -13.64 -6.06 18.63
CA VAL A 181 -13.15 -4.67 18.84
C VAL A 181 -13.51 -4.13 20.24
N ALA A 182 -14.56 -4.66 20.88
CA ALA A 182 -15.00 -4.21 22.20
C ALA A 182 -14.06 -4.65 23.35
N ALA A 183 -13.24 -5.69 23.16
CA ALA A 183 -12.33 -6.18 24.20
C ALA A 183 -11.10 -5.27 24.42
N THR A 184 -10.73 -4.45 23.43
CA THR A 184 -9.53 -3.59 23.52
C THR A 184 -9.85 -2.18 24.06
N ALA A 185 -11.10 -1.74 23.96
CA ALA A 185 -11.53 -0.39 24.36
C ALA A 185 -11.72 -0.19 25.89
N ALA A 186 -11.72 -1.26 26.69
CA ALA A 186 -12.02 -1.17 28.11
C ALA A 186 -10.83 -0.74 29.01
N ARG A 187 -9.65 -0.42 28.45
CA ARG A 187 -8.44 -0.16 29.25
C ARG A 187 -7.91 1.28 29.28
N THR A 188 -8.56 2.24 28.62
CA THR A 188 -8.12 3.64 28.63
C THR A 188 -9.27 4.56 29.05
N ARG A 189 -9.37 4.84 30.34
CA ARG A 189 -10.23 5.90 30.87
C ARG A 189 -9.60 7.26 30.53
N GLY A 190 -10.25 8.01 29.64
CA GLY A 190 -10.00 9.44 29.43
C GLY A 190 -9.99 9.84 27.96
N GLY A 191 -11.13 10.33 27.47
CA GLY A 191 -11.33 10.84 26.10
C GLY A 191 -12.05 9.82 25.21
N VAL A 192 -13.24 10.17 24.72
CA VAL A 192 -13.98 9.39 23.72
C VAL A 192 -13.24 9.53 22.39
N GLY A 193 -12.18 8.74 22.23
CA GLY A 193 -11.36 8.66 21.03
C GLY A 193 -12.01 7.71 20.02
N LEU A 194 -12.38 8.26 18.87
CA LEU A 194 -12.95 7.56 17.72
C LEU A 194 -11.98 6.47 17.22
N VAL A 195 -12.53 5.37 16.69
CA VAL A 195 -11.75 4.31 16.04
C VAL A 195 -10.96 4.92 14.88
N THR A 196 -9.65 5.00 15.05
CA THR A 196 -8.75 5.52 14.02
C THR A 196 -8.56 4.41 12.98
N PRO A 197 -8.71 4.70 11.67
CA PRO A 197 -8.33 3.74 10.64
C PRO A 197 -6.87 3.34 10.85
N ASN A 198 -6.58 2.04 10.95
CA ASN A 198 -5.21 1.51 10.95
C ASN A 198 -4.95 0.87 9.58
N PRO A 199 -4.71 1.67 8.53
CA PRO A 199 -4.57 1.11 7.20
C PRO A 199 -3.18 0.47 7.04
N GLU A 200 -3.10 -0.50 6.13
CA GLU A 200 -1.88 -1.25 5.83
C GLU A 200 -0.73 -0.33 5.36
N ARG A 201 0.52 -0.82 5.43
CA ARG A 201 1.70 -0.06 5.00
C ARG A 201 1.54 0.51 3.60
N GLY A 202 1.86 1.79 3.43
CA GLY A 202 1.73 2.50 2.16
C GLY A 202 0.31 2.98 1.86
N THR A 203 -0.53 3.19 2.87
CA THR A 203 -1.90 3.69 2.70
C THR A 203 -2.13 4.99 3.43
N LEU A 204 -2.76 5.94 2.73
CA LEU A 204 -3.11 7.27 3.21
C LEU A 204 -4.61 7.49 3.07
N VAL A 205 -5.23 7.97 4.16
CA VAL A 205 -6.59 8.50 4.17
C VAL A 205 -6.48 9.98 4.50
N VAL A 206 -6.92 10.82 3.58
CA VAL A 206 -6.83 12.28 3.66
C VAL A 206 -8.24 12.83 3.73
N TYR A 207 -8.58 13.47 4.83
CA TYR A 207 -9.85 14.15 5.01
C TYR A 207 -9.68 15.65 4.80
N ALA A 208 -10.63 16.25 4.09
CA ALA A 208 -10.66 17.70 3.92
C ALA A 208 -10.92 18.46 5.23
N ALA A 209 -11.55 17.83 6.22
CA ALA A 209 -11.81 18.39 7.54
C ALA A 209 -11.58 17.35 8.66
N GLU A 210 -11.36 17.83 9.89
CA GLU A 210 -11.25 16.98 11.08
C GLU A 210 -12.62 16.40 11.48
N ALA A 211 -12.61 15.41 12.38
CA ALA A 211 -13.83 14.76 12.85
C ALA A 211 -14.78 15.78 13.49
N GLY A 212 -16.07 15.70 13.12
CA GLY A 212 -17.09 16.64 13.63
C GLY A 212 -17.09 18.03 12.98
N GLN A 213 -16.18 18.31 12.05
CA GLN A 213 -16.20 19.54 11.24
C GLN A 213 -16.78 19.28 9.83
N ALA A 214 -17.33 20.35 9.25
CA ALA A 214 -17.77 20.37 7.85
C ALA A 214 -16.58 20.72 6.93
N ALA A 215 -16.49 20.05 5.79
CA ALA A 215 -15.64 20.50 4.69
C ALA A 215 -16.33 21.70 4.02
N LEU A 216 -15.62 22.80 3.82
CA LEU A 216 -16.22 24.02 3.26
C LEU A 216 -16.31 23.90 1.74
N ASP A 217 -17.49 24.10 1.17
CA ASP A 217 -17.69 24.18 -0.30
C ASP A 217 -16.98 25.42 -0.89
N GLY A 218 -16.81 26.47 -0.09
CA GLY A 218 -16.18 27.74 -0.49
C GLY A 218 -17.10 28.68 -1.25
N ASP A 219 -16.69 29.95 -1.35
CA ASP A 219 -17.45 31.00 -2.08
C ASP A 219 -16.91 31.24 -3.50
N GLY A 220 -15.84 30.52 -3.89
CA GLY A 220 -15.15 30.63 -5.17
C GLY A 220 -15.53 29.52 -6.16
N ASP A 221 -14.70 29.35 -7.19
CA ASP A 221 -14.95 28.34 -8.23
C ASP A 221 -14.72 26.89 -7.78
N ASN A 222 -13.94 26.67 -6.72
CA ASN A 222 -13.59 25.37 -6.16
C ASN A 222 -13.51 25.46 -4.62
N SER A 223 -13.60 24.31 -3.94
CA SER A 223 -13.45 24.22 -2.49
C SER A 223 -12.03 24.64 -2.04
N PRO A 224 -11.85 25.18 -0.82
CA PRO A 224 -10.52 25.53 -0.30
C PRO A 224 -9.58 24.33 -0.26
N PHE A 225 -10.11 23.14 0.02
CA PHE A 225 -9.33 21.90 0.06
C PHE A 225 -8.91 21.45 -1.35
N ALA A 226 -9.84 21.36 -2.29
CA ALA A 226 -9.55 20.98 -3.67
C ALA A 226 -8.54 21.94 -4.32
N SER A 227 -8.69 23.25 -4.08
CA SER A 227 -7.75 24.27 -4.55
C SER A 227 -6.35 24.07 -3.98
N ALA A 228 -6.24 23.90 -2.66
CA ALA A 228 -4.95 23.67 -2.00
C ALA A 228 -4.27 22.37 -2.45
N LEU A 229 -5.05 21.28 -2.59
CA LEU A 229 -4.54 20.01 -3.08
C LEU A 229 -4.04 20.14 -4.53
N ALA A 230 -4.82 20.77 -5.41
CA ALA A 230 -4.47 20.97 -6.81
C ALA A 230 -3.21 21.82 -7.01
N ASP A 231 -2.98 22.80 -6.14
CA ASP A 231 -1.78 23.64 -6.16
C ASP A 231 -0.54 22.84 -5.74
N VAL A 232 -0.63 22.11 -4.63
CA VAL A 232 0.53 21.46 -4.00
C VAL A 232 0.88 20.13 -4.68
N ILE A 233 -0.10 19.36 -5.19
CA ILE A 233 0.13 18.01 -5.74
C ILE A 233 1.08 17.99 -6.94
N SER A 234 1.17 19.10 -7.67
CA SER A 234 2.07 19.26 -8.81
C SER A 234 3.46 19.78 -8.42
N THR A 235 3.74 20.00 -7.13
CA THR A 235 5.05 20.49 -6.67
C THR A 235 6.12 19.44 -6.95
N PRO A 236 7.10 19.73 -7.81
CA PRO A 236 8.16 18.77 -8.14
C PRO A 236 8.94 18.35 -6.90
N ASP A 237 9.27 17.06 -6.83
CA ASP A 237 10.18 16.48 -5.85
C ASP A 237 9.73 16.69 -4.39
N LEU A 238 8.43 16.87 -4.17
CA LEU A 238 7.83 16.97 -2.84
C LEU A 238 7.41 15.61 -2.30
N GLU A 239 8.03 15.20 -1.19
CA GLU A 239 7.70 13.94 -0.51
C GLU A 239 6.24 13.94 -0.03
N ILE A 240 5.53 12.83 -0.20
CA ILE A 240 4.08 12.74 0.02
C ILE A 240 3.60 13.16 1.42
N GLY A 241 4.36 12.88 2.48
CA GLY A 241 4.08 13.34 3.83
C GLY A 241 4.26 14.85 4.01
N LEU A 242 5.25 15.46 3.35
CA LEU A 242 5.40 16.92 3.28
C LEU A 242 4.30 17.56 2.42
N LEU A 243 3.91 16.92 1.31
CA LEU A 243 2.84 17.35 0.42
C LEU A 243 1.54 17.60 1.20
N PHE A 244 1.03 16.59 1.92
CA PHE A 244 -0.23 16.76 2.64
C PHE A 244 -0.14 17.69 3.84
N ARG A 245 1.06 17.90 4.41
CA ARG A 245 1.28 18.95 5.41
C ARG A 245 1.15 20.33 4.80
N GLN A 246 1.76 20.57 3.64
CA GLN A 246 1.61 21.84 2.92
C GLN A 246 0.16 22.08 2.48
N VAL A 247 -0.57 21.03 2.07
CA VAL A 247 -2.02 21.13 1.81
C VAL A 247 -2.77 21.58 3.05
N ARG A 248 -2.52 20.94 4.21
CA ARG A 248 -3.14 21.33 5.49
C ARG A 248 -2.84 22.78 5.84
N ASP A 249 -1.58 23.21 5.77
CA ASP A 249 -1.17 24.58 6.10
C ASP A 249 -1.86 25.60 5.18
N ARG A 250 -1.98 25.28 3.89
CA ARG A 250 -2.65 26.14 2.91
C ARG A 250 -4.15 26.26 3.16
N VAL A 251 -4.83 25.18 3.52
CA VAL A 251 -6.26 25.22 3.88
C VAL A 251 -6.48 26.01 5.17
N LEU A 252 -5.64 25.79 6.18
CA LEU A 252 -5.68 26.56 7.44
C LEU A 252 -5.56 28.06 7.17
N MET A 253 -4.58 28.47 6.36
CA MET A 253 -4.39 29.88 6.01
C MET A 253 -5.58 30.45 5.23
N THR A 254 -6.02 29.78 4.17
CA THR A 254 -7.10 30.27 3.28
C THR A 254 -8.44 30.36 3.99
N THR A 255 -8.71 29.45 4.94
CA THR A 255 -9.99 29.41 5.66
C THR A 255 -9.98 30.22 6.96
N GLY A 256 -8.84 30.82 7.33
CA GLY A 256 -8.66 31.50 8.61
C GLY A 256 -8.78 30.56 9.81
N GLY A 257 -8.39 29.29 9.64
CA GLY A 257 -8.46 28.24 10.65
C GLY A 257 -9.84 27.59 10.83
N ARG A 258 -10.82 27.89 9.96
CA ARG A 258 -12.18 27.32 10.04
C ARG A 258 -12.27 25.87 9.54
N GLN A 259 -11.29 25.41 8.79
CA GLN A 259 -11.20 24.04 8.29
C GLN A 259 -9.78 23.52 8.48
N ILE A 260 -9.67 22.32 9.03
CA ILE A 260 -8.38 21.66 9.31
C ILE A 260 -8.36 20.30 8.62
N PRO A 261 -7.61 20.13 7.51
CA PRO A 261 -7.42 18.82 6.90
C PRO A 261 -6.67 17.88 7.84
N HIS A 262 -7.02 16.60 7.78
CA HIS A 262 -6.39 15.56 8.60
C HIS A 262 -5.97 14.37 7.75
N VAL A 263 -4.77 13.85 8.01
CA VAL A 263 -4.25 12.65 7.34
C VAL A 263 -4.06 11.53 8.34
N TYR A 264 -4.59 10.36 8.01
CA TYR A 264 -4.33 9.11 8.72
C TYR A 264 -3.61 8.17 7.78
N GLY A 265 -2.80 7.28 8.34
CA GLY A 265 -2.17 6.23 7.56
C GLY A 265 -0.77 5.88 8.00
N SER A 266 -0.31 4.75 7.46
CA SER A 266 1.07 4.33 7.56
C SER A 266 1.66 4.45 6.17
N ILE A 267 2.61 5.35 5.97
CA ILE A 267 3.41 5.38 4.74
C ILE A 267 4.69 4.58 5.03
N SER A 268 5.11 3.71 4.11
CA SER A 268 6.39 2.98 4.23
C SER A 268 7.56 3.94 4.41
N GLY A 269 8.65 3.56 5.09
CA GLY A 269 9.82 4.44 5.24
C GLY A 269 10.51 4.83 3.92
N ASN A 270 10.12 4.23 2.79
CA ASN A 270 10.54 4.67 1.47
C ASN A 270 9.86 6.01 1.10
N PRO A 271 10.59 6.95 0.50
CA PRO A 271 10.01 8.21 0.08
C PRO A 271 9.15 7.96 -1.17
N TYR A 272 8.14 8.80 -1.36
CA TYR A 272 7.29 8.69 -2.53
C TYR A 272 6.97 10.09 -3.05
N PHE A 273 7.08 10.27 -4.37
CA PHE A 273 6.94 11.57 -5.04
C PHE A 273 5.91 11.49 -6.17
N LEU A 274 4.93 12.40 -6.15
CA LEU A 274 3.91 12.45 -7.20
C LEU A 274 4.36 13.24 -8.44
N ALA A 275 5.30 14.17 -8.31
CA ALA A 275 5.75 15.04 -9.40
C ALA A 275 7.27 15.23 -9.37
N GLY A 276 7.85 15.67 -10.50
CA GLY A 276 9.27 16.01 -10.62
C GLY A 276 10.16 14.90 -11.16
N ASN A 277 11.47 15.16 -11.24
CA ASN A 277 12.45 14.22 -11.78
C ASN A 277 12.65 13.01 -10.85
N THR A 278 12.46 13.21 -9.55
CA THR A 278 12.56 12.19 -8.50
C THR A 278 11.41 11.19 -8.58
N ALA A 279 10.29 11.53 -9.23
CA ALA A 279 9.18 10.59 -9.44
C ALA A 279 9.59 9.37 -10.31
N ARG A 280 10.63 9.51 -11.15
CA ARG A 280 11.22 8.36 -11.88
C ARG A 280 11.87 7.35 -10.95
N LEU A 281 12.21 7.73 -9.72
CA LEU A 281 12.77 6.81 -8.74
C LEU A 281 11.69 5.88 -8.17
N ASN A 282 10.41 6.21 -8.30
CA ASN A 282 9.34 5.31 -7.87
C ASN A 282 9.30 4.00 -8.67
N THR A 283 9.81 3.99 -9.91
CA THR A 283 9.89 2.78 -10.75
C THR A 283 11.11 1.91 -10.41
N LEU A 284 11.99 2.37 -9.53
CA LEU A 284 13.20 1.65 -9.13
C LEU A 284 12.92 0.70 -7.96
N GLU A 285 13.81 -0.29 -7.75
CA GLU A 285 13.67 -1.23 -6.65
C GLU A 285 13.78 -0.53 -5.27
N SER A 286 13.31 -1.21 -4.21
CA SER A 286 13.34 -0.71 -2.81
C SER A 286 14.69 -0.11 -2.39
N VAL A 287 15.80 -0.74 -2.80
CA VAL A 287 17.17 -0.31 -2.47
C VAL A 287 17.54 1.01 -3.16
N GLU A 288 17.11 1.20 -4.40
CA GLU A 288 17.37 2.40 -5.20
C GLU A 288 16.43 3.56 -4.79
N ARG A 289 15.20 3.26 -4.35
CA ARG A 289 14.33 4.24 -3.68
C ARG A 289 14.89 4.72 -2.34
N LYS A 290 15.63 3.86 -1.62
CA LYS A 290 16.37 4.31 -0.43
C LYS A 290 17.49 5.29 -0.80
N GLN A 291 18.07 5.17 -2.01
CA GLN A 291 19.04 6.13 -2.54
C GLN A 291 18.38 7.45 -2.97
N ALA A 292 17.12 7.44 -3.42
CA ALA A 292 16.31 8.63 -3.74
C ALA A 292 16.22 9.67 -2.62
N TRP A 293 16.35 9.25 -1.36
CA TRP A 293 16.41 10.17 -0.23
C TRP A 293 17.55 11.20 -0.36
N ALA A 294 18.65 10.85 -1.03
CA ALA A 294 19.80 11.75 -1.16
C ALA A 294 19.63 12.86 -2.21
N SER A 295 18.60 12.79 -3.06
CA SER A 295 18.33 13.83 -4.07
C SER A 295 17.41 14.95 -3.56
N LEU A 296 16.94 14.88 -2.30
CA LEU A 296 16.08 15.90 -1.71
C LEU A 296 16.80 17.25 -1.56
N SER A 297 16.05 18.35 -1.75
CA SER A 297 16.59 19.70 -1.60
C SER A 297 17.04 19.98 -0.16
N ILE A 298 17.98 20.91 0.01
CA ILE A 298 18.51 21.31 1.33
C ILE A 298 17.36 21.75 2.27
N ASP A 299 16.32 22.37 1.73
CA ASP A 299 15.18 22.88 2.51
C ASP A 299 14.30 21.76 3.06
N GLN A 300 14.12 20.66 2.31
CA GLN A 300 13.38 19.49 2.78
C GLN A 300 14.14 18.72 3.86
N GLU A 301 15.48 18.62 3.74
CA GLU A 301 16.30 18.03 4.80
C GLU A 301 16.16 18.79 6.12
N ALA A 302 16.13 20.13 6.09
CA ALA A 302 15.94 20.95 7.28
C ALA A 302 14.57 20.70 7.93
N GLN A 303 13.51 20.61 7.12
CA GLN A 303 12.16 20.26 7.62
C GLN A 303 12.14 18.86 8.23
N LEU A 304 12.77 17.86 7.59
CA LEU A 304 12.88 16.50 8.13
C LEU A 304 13.68 16.44 9.43
N ARG A 305 14.74 17.23 9.56
CA ARG A 305 15.51 17.32 10.82
C ARG A 305 14.65 17.86 11.96
N ALA A 306 13.95 18.97 11.76
CA ALA A 306 13.05 19.51 12.77
C ALA A 306 12.01 18.47 13.24
N LEU A 307 11.41 17.74 12.29
CA LEU A 307 10.46 16.67 12.59
C LEU A 307 11.10 15.49 13.32
N ALA A 308 12.31 15.10 12.93
CA ALA A 308 13.05 14.01 13.56
C ALA A 308 13.48 14.38 14.99
N ASP A 309 13.78 15.65 15.24
CA ASP A 309 14.07 16.18 16.58
C ASP A 309 12.82 16.15 17.47
N ASP A 310 11.63 16.36 16.88
CA ASP A 310 10.32 16.16 17.52
C ASP A 310 9.91 14.67 17.65
N GLY A 311 10.76 13.73 17.25
CA GLY A 311 10.52 12.28 17.39
C GLY A 311 9.70 11.65 16.26
N ASN A 312 9.50 12.34 15.13
CA ASN A 312 8.78 11.79 13.98
C ASN A 312 9.57 10.62 13.36
N LEU A 313 9.09 9.39 13.56
CA LEU A 313 9.78 8.16 13.12
C LEU A 313 9.98 8.07 11.60
N ARG A 314 9.03 8.59 10.81
CA ARG A 314 9.19 8.67 9.35
C ARG A 314 10.36 9.58 8.97
N ALA A 315 10.45 10.75 9.60
CA ALA A 315 11.53 11.69 9.34
C ALA A 315 12.89 11.13 9.81
N ILE A 316 12.93 10.46 10.98
CA ILE A 316 14.13 9.76 11.47
C ILE A 316 14.61 8.71 10.46
N LYS A 317 13.70 7.84 9.98
CA LYS A 317 14.03 6.84 8.96
C LYS A 317 14.46 7.47 7.64
N GLY A 318 13.76 8.51 7.19
CA GLY A 318 14.11 9.26 6.00
C GLY A 318 15.53 9.81 6.06
N LEU A 319 15.90 10.46 7.17
CA LEU A 319 17.26 10.92 7.42
C LEU A 319 18.25 9.74 7.47
N ALA A 320 17.92 8.62 8.11
CA ALA A 320 18.80 7.45 8.13
C ALA A 320 19.09 6.93 6.71
N TYR A 321 18.08 6.84 5.86
CA TYR A 321 18.25 6.45 4.46
C TYR A 321 19.09 7.48 3.66
N MET A 322 18.91 8.79 3.89
CA MET A 322 19.80 9.83 3.32
C MET A 322 21.27 9.63 3.70
N ARG A 323 21.52 9.10 4.91
CA ARG A 323 22.85 8.82 5.44
C ARG A 323 23.40 7.46 4.99
N LEU A 324 22.56 6.53 4.52
CA LEU A 324 22.99 5.24 3.98
C LEU A 324 23.28 5.26 2.49
N ASN A 325 22.88 6.30 1.75
CA ASN A 325 23.18 6.39 0.31
C ASN A 325 24.66 6.75 0.08
N PRO A 326 25.49 5.85 -0.49
CA PRO A 326 26.90 6.11 -0.77
C PRO A 326 27.16 7.28 -1.75
N GLU A 327 26.19 7.59 -2.61
CA GLU A 327 26.26 8.68 -3.59
C GLU A 327 25.77 10.01 -3.02
N GLY A 328 25.16 9.99 -1.84
CA GLY A 328 24.59 11.18 -1.22
C GLY A 328 25.63 12.09 -0.58
N ARG A 329 25.44 13.42 -0.69
CA ARG A 329 26.29 14.42 -0.01
C ARG A 329 26.35 14.27 1.52
N THR A 330 25.38 13.57 2.08
CA THR A 330 25.21 13.33 3.52
C THR A 330 25.67 11.94 3.96
N PHE A 331 26.25 11.11 3.09
CA PHE A 331 26.62 9.73 3.40
C PHE A 331 27.40 9.62 4.72
N ASP A 332 26.81 8.92 5.68
CA ASP A 332 27.36 8.64 7.01
C ASP A 332 26.60 7.44 7.62
N PRO A 333 27.01 6.20 7.29
CA PRO A 333 26.34 5.00 7.79
C PRO A 333 26.29 4.89 9.32
N ALA A 334 27.25 5.49 10.05
CA ALA A 334 27.24 5.49 11.50
C ALA A 334 26.15 6.41 12.06
N ALA A 335 25.99 7.62 11.49
CA ALA A 335 24.87 8.49 11.81
C ALA A 335 23.52 7.84 11.44
N ALA A 336 23.46 7.10 10.32
CA ALA A 336 22.27 6.34 9.96
C ALA A 336 21.89 5.29 11.00
N ALA A 337 22.87 4.49 11.45
CA ALA A 337 22.65 3.48 12.47
C ALA A 337 22.20 4.10 13.80
N ALA A 338 22.73 5.27 14.18
CA ALA A 338 22.28 6.01 15.37
C ALA A 338 20.82 6.50 15.23
N LEU A 339 20.42 6.99 14.06
CA LEU A 339 19.04 7.37 13.78
C LEU A 339 18.10 6.15 13.83
N LEU A 340 18.49 5.03 13.22
CA LEU A 340 17.71 3.79 13.27
C LEU A 340 17.61 3.26 14.71
N ALA A 341 18.68 3.33 15.51
CA ALA A 341 18.64 2.94 16.92
C ALA A 341 17.62 3.76 17.72
N ARG A 342 17.53 5.08 17.50
CA ARG A 342 16.48 5.92 18.09
C ARG A 342 15.07 5.47 17.69
N ALA A 343 14.87 5.09 16.42
CA ALA A 343 13.58 4.58 15.94
C ALA A 343 13.26 3.17 16.49
N VAL A 344 14.27 2.33 16.71
CA VAL A 344 14.12 1.02 17.38
C VAL A 344 13.69 1.20 18.83
N GLU A 345 14.28 2.15 19.56
CA GLU A 345 13.87 2.48 20.94
C GLU A 345 12.40 2.92 21.02
N ALA A 346 11.89 3.57 19.96
CA ALA A 346 10.49 3.93 19.83
C ALA A 346 9.58 2.79 19.30
N GLY A 347 10.14 1.60 19.06
CA GLY A 347 9.38 0.41 18.65
C GLY A 347 9.08 0.31 17.16
N ASP A 348 9.79 1.03 16.28
CA ASP A 348 9.53 0.98 14.84
C ASP A 348 10.05 -0.35 14.22
N PRO A 349 9.17 -1.17 13.63
CA PRO A 349 9.55 -2.48 13.12
C PRO A 349 10.43 -2.43 11.88
N GLU A 350 10.31 -1.37 11.06
CA GLU A 350 11.16 -1.19 9.88
C GLU A 350 12.57 -0.79 10.31
N ALA A 351 12.70 0.10 11.29
CA ALA A 351 14.00 0.44 11.86
C ALA A 351 14.69 -0.77 12.51
N MET A 352 13.92 -1.66 13.17
CA MET A 352 14.45 -2.93 13.68
C MET A 352 15.04 -3.79 12.55
N TYR A 353 14.30 -3.94 11.45
CA TYR A 353 14.77 -4.68 10.28
C TYR A 353 16.01 -4.03 9.65
N GLU A 354 15.99 -2.73 9.38
CA GLU A 354 17.12 -2.03 8.76
C GLU A 354 18.37 -2.03 9.64
N LEU A 355 18.24 -1.74 10.95
CA LEU A 355 19.39 -1.81 11.87
C LEU A 355 19.92 -3.25 11.99
N GLY A 356 19.02 -4.25 11.98
CA GLY A 356 19.41 -5.66 11.93
C GLY A 356 20.28 -5.97 10.71
N ARG A 357 19.93 -5.44 9.52
CA ARG A 357 20.76 -5.60 8.31
C ARG A 357 22.10 -4.88 8.39
N LEU A 358 22.15 -3.70 9.01
CA LEU A 358 23.41 -2.98 9.24
C LEU A 358 24.35 -3.77 10.15
N LEU A 359 23.82 -4.35 11.24
CA LEU A 359 24.58 -5.21 12.16
C LEU A 359 24.99 -6.54 11.52
N GLU A 360 24.17 -7.10 10.64
CA GLU A 360 24.52 -8.31 9.88
C GLU A 360 25.73 -8.06 8.96
N ARG A 361 25.77 -6.90 8.30
CA ARG A 361 26.78 -6.55 7.29
C ARG A 361 27.97 -5.76 7.85
N GLY A 362 27.88 -5.26 9.07
CA GLY A 362 28.89 -4.37 9.67
C GLY A 362 28.96 -2.99 8.99
N ILE A 363 27.83 -2.45 8.51
CA ILE A 363 27.78 -1.17 7.80
C ILE A 363 27.46 -0.05 8.80
N GLY A 364 28.45 0.81 9.08
CA GLY A 364 28.31 1.93 10.03
C GLY A 364 28.29 1.53 11.51
N VAL A 365 28.34 0.23 11.79
CA VAL A 365 28.40 -0.40 13.13
C VAL A 365 29.23 -1.67 13.06
N ASP A 366 29.75 -2.13 14.20
CA ASP A 366 30.40 -3.43 14.28
C ASP A 366 29.42 -4.56 13.97
N GLN A 367 29.92 -5.63 13.35
CA GLN A 367 29.09 -6.78 13.00
C GLN A 367 28.62 -7.52 14.26
N ASP A 368 27.31 -7.73 14.39
CA ASP A 368 26.67 -8.43 15.51
C ASP A 368 25.49 -9.28 15.02
N ILE A 369 25.80 -10.51 14.62
CA ILE A 369 24.81 -11.45 14.08
C ILE A 369 23.73 -11.83 15.12
N PRO A 370 24.06 -12.14 16.39
CA PRO A 370 23.02 -12.41 17.39
C PRO A 370 22.03 -11.26 17.56
N ARG A 371 22.52 -10.03 17.67
CA ARG A 371 21.65 -8.86 17.81
C ARG A 371 20.83 -8.59 16.55
N SER A 372 21.41 -8.81 15.37
CA SER A 372 20.68 -8.73 14.09
C SER A 372 19.48 -9.69 14.06
N ILE A 373 19.68 -10.95 14.43
CA ILE A 373 18.62 -11.97 14.46
C ILE A 373 17.52 -11.59 15.47
N ASP A 374 17.90 -11.05 16.63
CA ASP A 374 16.93 -10.63 17.64
C ASP A 374 16.10 -9.43 17.17
N LEU A 375 16.70 -8.48 16.43
CA LEU A 375 15.97 -7.38 15.80
C LEU A 375 15.02 -7.88 14.70
N PHE A 376 15.44 -8.83 13.86
CA PHE A 376 14.55 -9.46 12.88
C PHE A 376 13.36 -10.14 13.55
N ARG A 377 13.58 -10.85 14.66
CA ARG A 377 12.49 -11.48 15.43
C ARG A 377 11.53 -10.44 16.01
N GLN A 378 12.04 -9.32 16.53
CA GLN A 378 11.21 -8.23 17.05
C GLN A 378 10.39 -7.56 15.93
N ALA A 379 11.01 -7.26 14.79
CA ALA A 379 10.32 -6.75 13.60
C ALA A 379 9.22 -7.73 13.14
N ALA A 380 9.52 -9.03 13.12
CA ALA A 380 8.58 -10.07 12.76
C ALA A 380 7.43 -10.24 13.77
N LEU A 381 7.64 -9.98 15.06
CA LEU A 381 6.55 -9.95 16.05
C LEU A 381 5.54 -8.83 15.72
N LEU A 382 6.00 -7.74 15.12
CA LEU A 382 5.23 -6.56 14.71
C LEU A 382 4.79 -6.60 13.24
N ASP A 383 4.64 -7.80 12.66
CA ASP A 383 4.16 -8.01 11.28
C ASP A 383 5.03 -7.32 10.19
N HIS A 384 6.33 -7.20 10.40
CA HIS A 384 7.25 -6.76 9.34
C HIS A 384 7.45 -7.88 8.31
N ALA A 385 6.76 -7.77 7.17
CA ALA A 385 6.73 -8.78 6.11
C ALA A 385 8.12 -9.24 5.66
N ASP A 386 9.05 -8.31 5.38
CA ASP A 386 10.41 -8.66 4.92
C ASP A 386 11.19 -9.44 6.00
N ALA A 387 11.06 -9.06 7.28
CA ALA A 387 11.74 -9.74 8.37
C ALA A 387 11.16 -11.15 8.60
N ILE A 388 9.84 -11.31 8.42
CA ILE A 388 9.15 -12.60 8.49
C ILE A 388 9.60 -13.50 7.34
N ASN A 389 9.67 -12.97 6.11
CA ASN A 389 10.17 -13.69 4.93
C ASN A 389 11.60 -14.17 5.15
N ASP A 390 12.50 -13.26 5.54
CA ASP A 390 13.92 -13.55 5.75
C ASP A 390 14.11 -14.59 6.86
N LEU A 391 13.38 -14.46 7.99
CA LEU A 391 13.39 -15.50 9.03
C LEU A 391 12.85 -16.83 8.51
N GLY A 392 11.82 -16.83 7.67
CA GLY A 392 11.28 -18.04 7.05
C GLY A 392 12.34 -18.76 6.21
N VAL A 393 13.00 -18.03 5.31
CA VAL A 393 14.07 -18.52 4.44
C VAL A 393 15.27 -19.02 5.25
N LEU A 394 15.76 -18.21 6.21
CA LEU A 394 16.90 -18.56 7.05
C LEU A 394 16.60 -19.76 7.94
N THR A 395 15.39 -19.86 8.48
CA THR A 395 14.97 -21.01 9.30
C THR A 395 14.80 -22.27 8.45
N PHE A 396 14.37 -22.13 7.19
CA PHE A 396 14.20 -23.26 6.28
C PHE A 396 15.54 -23.94 5.94
N ASN A 397 16.55 -23.12 5.66
CA ASN A 397 17.89 -23.56 5.27
C ASN A 397 18.78 -23.89 6.47
N GLY A 398 18.57 -23.18 7.58
CA GLY A 398 19.55 -23.03 8.65
C GLY A 398 20.59 -21.98 8.28
N ALA A 399 21.02 -21.19 9.26
CA ALA A 399 22.07 -20.18 9.14
C ALA A 399 22.84 -20.06 10.47
N THR A 400 23.95 -19.32 10.47
CA THR A 400 24.68 -19.01 11.71
C THR A 400 23.73 -18.35 12.72
N GLY A 401 23.55 -18.98 13.89
CA GLY A 401 22.60 -18.49 14.92
C GLY A 401 21.13 -18.84 14.69
N ILE A 402 20.76 -19.47 13.57
CA ILE A 402 19.39 -19.91 13.26
C ILE A 402 19.40 -21.41 12.88
N PRO A 403 19.03 -22.31 13.80
CA PRO A 403 18.90 -23.73 13.49
C PRO A 403 17.84 -24.00 12.43
N ARG A 404 18.09 -24.99 11.57
CA ARG A 404 17.13 -25.43 10.55
C ARG A 404 15.86 -26.01 11.19
N ASP A 405 14.70 -25.49 10.79
CA ASP A 405 13.38 -25.94 11.26
C ASP A 405 12.29 -25.71 10.18
N PRO A 406 12.03 -26.71 9.33
CA PRO A 406 11.10 -26.57 8.21
C PRO A 406 9.66 -26.25 8.63
N ALA A 407 9.18 -26.76 9.77
CA ALA A 407 7.81 -26.54 10.22
C ALA A 407 7.59 -25.07 10.60
N ARG A 408 8.54 -24.50 11.34
CA ARG A 408 8.52 -23.08 11.70
C ARG A 408 8.76 -22.17 10.49
N ALA A 409 9.61 -22.58 9.56
CA ALA A 409 9.81 -21.85 8.31
C ALA A 409 8.53 -21.75 7.46
N VAL A 410 7.77 -22.85 7.34
CA VAL A 410 6.45 -22.84 6.68
C VAL A 410 5.51 -21.85 7.35
N ALA A 411 5.48 -21.79 8.68
CA ALA A 411 4.64 -20.84 9.42
C ALA A 411 5.05 -19.38 9.17
N TYR A 412 6.36 -19.08 9.13
CA TYR A 412 6.84 -17.74 8.76
C TYR A 412 6.45 -17.38 7.33
N LEU A 413 6.73 -18.25 6.35
CA LEU A 413 6.42 -17.97 4.95
C LEU A 413 4.92 -17.83 4.70
N ALA A 414 4.08 -18.62 5.36
CA ALA A 414 2.62 -18.45 5.33
C ALA A 414 2.21 -17.07 5.82
N ARG A 415 2.72 -16.63 6.99
CA ARG A 415 2.41 -15.32 7.56
C ARG A 415 2.90 -14.17 6.67
N ALA A 416 4.11 -14.25 6.11
CA ALA A 416 4.60 -13.24 5.17
C ALA A 416 3.79 -13.23 3.87
N ALA A 417 3.34 -14.38 3.38
CA ALA A 417 2.46 -14.48 2.22
C ALA A 417 1.07 -13.87 2.50
N ASP A 418 0.51 -14.06 3.71
CA ASP A 418 -0.74 -13.43 4.14
C ASP A 418 -0.60 -11.91 4.26
N LEU A 419 0.60 -11.42 4.62
CA LEU A 419 0.99 -10.00 4.55
C LEU A 419 1.37 -9.54 3.13
N ARG A 420 1.16 -10.38 2.12
CA ARG A 420 1.40 -10.10 0.70
C ARG A 420 2.84 -9.79 0.32
N HIS A 421 3.81 -10.37 1.03
CA HIS A 421 5.21 -10.34 0.60
C HIS A 421 5.38 -11.16 -0.70
N PRO A 422 5.82 -10.57 -1.82
CA PRO A 422 5.85 -11.24 -3.13
C PRO A 422 6.62 -12.56 -3.13
N GLU A 423 7.84 -12.54 -2.60
CA GLU A 423 8.69 -13.72 -2.55
C GLU A 423 8.14 -14.77 -1.59
N ALA A 424 7.46 -14.35 -0.51
CA ALA A 424 6.89 -15.29 0.44
C ALA A 424 5.69 -16.00 -0.16
N MET A 425 4.84 -15.29 -0.91
CA MET A 425 3.73 -15.88 -1.68
C MET A 425 4.27 -16.92 -2.68
N PHE A 426 5.33 -16.58 -3.43
CA PHE A 426 5.97 -17.49 -4.37
C PHE A 426 6.58 -18.73 -3.66
N ASN A 427 7.35 -18.51 -2.60
CA ASN A 427 7.98 -19.57 -1.82
C ASN A 427 6.93 -20.47 -1.15
N TYR A 428 5.86 -19.89 -0.62
CA TYR A 428 4.77 -20.64 -0.01
C TYR A 428 3.99 -21.45 -1.04
N ALA A 429 3.76 -20.91 -2.26
CA ALA A 429 3.21 -21.68 -3.36
C ALA A 429 4.08 -22.89 -3.74
N ALA A 430 5.41 -22.73 -3.74
CA ALA A 430 6.33 -23.85 -3.97
C ALA A 430 6.24 -24.93 -2.87
N LEU A 431 6.13 -24.52 -1.60
CA LEU A 431 5.94 -25.45 -0.48
C LEU A 431 4.59 -26.21 -0.58
N ILE A 432 3.53 -25.54 -1.03
CA ILE A 432 2.24 -26.17 -1.31
C ILE A 432 2.37 -27.15 -2.49
N ASP A 433 2.98 -26.74 -3.60
CA ASP A 433 3.20 -27.58 -4.77
C ASP A 433 3.97 -28.85 -4.41
N ASP A 434 4.97 -28.74 -3.55
CA ASP A 434 5.76 -29.87 -3.04
C ASP A 434 5.01 -30.77 -2.05
N GLY A 435 3.83 -30.35 -1.57
CA GLY A 435 3.01 -31.11 -0.62
C GLY A 435 3.53 -31.03 0.82
N ILE A 436 4.35 -30.02 1.13
CA ILE A 436 4.89 -29.78 2.48
C ILE A 436 3.83 -29.18 3.40
N VAL A 437 2.90 -28.39 2.83
CA VAL A 437 1.84 -27.70 3.58
C VAL A 437 0.60 -28.59 3.64
N PRO A 438 0.24 -29.17 4.80
CA PRO A 438 -0.91 -30.06 4.90
C PRO A 438 -2.23 -29.33 4.64
N GLY A 439 -3.14 -29.97 3.92
CA GLY A 439 -4.48 -29.43 3.64
C GLY A 439 -4.54 -28.37 2.54
N ARG A 440 -3.41 -28.04 1.91
CA ARG A 440 -3.34 -27.16 0.73
C ARG A 440 -3.02 -27.98 -0.51
N GLY A 441 -3.54 -27.55 -1.66
CA GLY A 441 -3.39 -28.25 -2.93
C GLY A 441 -2.97 -27.36 -4.10
N PRO A 442 -2.95 -27.90 -5.32
CA PRO A 442 -2.53 -27.18 -6.52
C PRO A 442 -3.30 -25.88 -6.80
N GLU A 443 -4.59 -25.82 -6.43
CA GLU A 443 -5.40 -24.61 -6.57
C GLU A 443 -4.90 -23.49 -5.64
N ASP A 444 -4.56 -23.81 -4.38
CA ASP A 444 -3.95 -22.86 -3.46
C ASP A 444 -2.60 -22.36 -3.98
N ALA A 445 -1.75 -23.27 -4.48
CA ALA A 445 -0.47 -22.90 -5.09
C ALA A 445 -0.67 -21.96 -6.29
N GLY A 446 -1.60 -22.29 -7.19
CA GLY A 446 -1.95 -21.44 -8.33
C GLY A 446 -2.39 -20.04 -7.91
N GLN A 447 -3.20 -19.94 -6.85
CA GLN A 447 -3.64 -18.65 -6.31
C GLN A 447 -2.48 -17.83 -5.74
N TYR A 448 -1.61 -18.41 -4.91
CA TYR A 448 -0.44 -17.70 -4.38
C TYR A 448 0.54 -17.29 -5.49
N LEU A 449 0.70 -18.08 -6.56
CA LEU A 449 1.52 -17.68 -7.72
C LEU A 449 0.90 -16.52 -8.48
N TYR A 450 -0.42 -16.52 -8.66
CA TYR A 450 -1.14 -15.43 -9.28
C TYR A 450 -1.00 -14.14 -8.45
N ASP A 451 -1.19 -14.23 -7.13
CA ASP A 451 -1.05 -13.07 -6.25
C ASP A 451 0.39 -12.54 -6.19
N ALA A 452 1.38 -13.44 -6.17
CA ALA A 452 2.80 -13.08 -6.29
C ALA A 452 3.08 -12.37 -7.62
N LEU A 453 2.52 -12.84 -8.73
CA LEU A 453 2.65 -12.20 -10.04
C LEU A 453 2.00 -10.81 -10.06
N ARG A 454 0.78 -10.69 -9.53
CA ARG A 454 0.05 -9.41 -9.47
C ARG A 454 0.81 -8.37 -8.63
N SER A 455 1.58 -8.79 -7.63
CA SER A 455 2.38 -7.89 -6.79
C SER A 455 3.41 -7.03 -7.55
N GLY A 456 3.76 -7.40 -8.80
CA GLY A 456 4.71 -6.65 -9.62
C GLY A 456 6.18 -6.97 -9.35
N ASN A 457 6.47 -8.11 -8.72
CA ASN A 457 7.85 -8.55 -8.54
C ASN A 457 8.41 -9.15 -9.85
N ASP A 458 9.49 -8.55 -10.36
CA ASP A 458 10.10 -8.94 -11.64
C ASP A 458 10.69 -10.35 -11.62
N GLU A 459 11.30 -10.75 -10.52
CA GLU A 459 11.86 -12.09 -10.36
C GLU A 459 10.75 -13.14 -10.38
N VAL A 460 9.58 -12.87 -9.79
CA VAL A 460 8.41 -13.76 -9.90
C VAL A 460 7.96 -13.91 -11.35
N LEU A 461 7.86 -12.82 -12.11
CA LEU A 461 7.50 -12.87 -13.53
C LEU A 461 8.55 -13.66 -14.34
N ALA A 462 9.83 -13.39 -14.10
CA ALA A 462 10.94 -14.06 -14.76
C ALA A 462 10.91 -15.57 -14.50
N GLN A 463 10.80 -15.99 -13.23
CA GLN A 463 10.74 -17.40 -12.83
C GLN A 463 9.53 -18.12 -13.44
N LEU A 464 8.34 -17.51 -13.40
CA LEU A 464 7.14 -18.10 -14.00
C LEU A 464 7.23 -18.21 -15.54
N THR A 465 8.00 -17.34 -16.18
CA THR A 465 8.15 -17.31 -17.65
C THR A 465 9.25 -18.27 -18.14
N GLU A 466 10.39 -18.25 -17.46
CA GLU A 466 11.63 -18.92 -17.87
C GLU A 466 11.76 -20.33 -17.28
N ALA A 467 11.33 -20.52 -16.03
CA ALA A 467 11.45 -21.78 -15.30
C ALA A 467 10.10 -22.37 -14.84
N PRO A 468 9.00 -22.34 -15.62
CA PRO A 468 7.68 -22.77 -15.16
C PRO A 468 7.62 -24.23 -14.70
N ASN A 469 8.51 -25.08 -15.21
CA ASN A 469 8.60 -26.50 -14.84
C ASN A 469 9.13 -26.74 -13.42
N MET A 470 9.51 -25.68 -12.69
CA MET A 470 9.73 -25.75 -11.24
C MET A 470 8.47 -26.14 -10.48
N PHE A 471 7.28 -25.77 -11.01
CA PHE A 471 5.98 -26.16 -10.47
C PHE A 471 5.43 -27.39 -11.20
N LYS A 472 4.80 -28.29 -10.43
CA LYS A 472 4.15 -29.48 -10.98
C LYS A 472 3.02 -29.09 -11.96
N PRO A 473 2.68 -29.97 -12.92
CA PRO A 473 1.63 -29.69 -13.89
C PRO A 473 0.28 -29.31 -13.27
N ALA A 474 -0.05 -29.80 -12.07
CA ALA A 474 -1.31 -29.46 -11.42
C ALA A 474 -1.38 -27.97 -11.04
N SER A 475 -0.35 -27.41 -10.40
CA SER A 475 -0.33 -26.01 -9.97
C SER A 475 -0.19 -25.05 -11.15
N ARG A 476 0.52 -25.46 -12.21
CA ARG A 476 0.54 -24.72 -13.48
C ARG A 476 -0.83 -24.65 -14.16
N ARG A 477 -1.63 -25.73 -14.11
CA ARG A 477 -3.02 -25.69 -14.61
C ARG A 477 -3.89 -24.78 -13.77
N ALA A 478 -3.76 -24.82 -12.46
CA ALA A 478 -4.46 -23.90 -11.56
C ALA A 478 -4.16 -22.43 -11.93
N LEU A 479 -2.88 -22.07 -12.08
CA LEU A 479 -2.50 -20.72 -12.52
C LEU A 479 -3.07 -20.37 -13.91
N GLN A 480 -3.01 -21.26 -14.90
CA GLN A 480 -3.66 -21.05 -16.21
C GLN A 480 -5.18 -20.86 -16.10
N ALA A 481 -5.86 -21.61 -15.23
CA ALA A 481 -7.29 -21.48 -15.01
C ALA A 481 -7.64 -20.12 -14.40
N ILE A 482 -6.84 -19.62 -13.46
CA ILE A 482 -6.97 -18.28 -12.88
C ILE A 482 -6.72 -17.21 -13.94
N LEU A 483 -5.67 -17.32 -14.75
CA LEU A 483 -5.43 -16.38 -15.86
C LEU A 483 -6.61 -16.36 -16.84
N LYS A 484 -7.24 -17.52 -17.08
CA LYS A 484 -8.40 -17.65 -17.95
C LYS A 484 -9.67 -17.03 -17.36
N SER A 485 -9.95 -17.28 -16.09
CA SER A 485 -11.14 -16.72 -15.42
C SER A 485 -11.08 -15.20 -15.30
N ASN A 486 -9.86 -14.63 -15.18
CA ASN A 486 -9.62 -13.20 -15.17
C ASN A 486 -9.48 -12.58 -16.58
N GLY A 487 -9.72 -13.35 -17.65
CA GLY A 487 -9.73 -12.85 -19.03
C GLY A 487 -8.36 -12.63 -19.67
N PHE A 488 -7.26 -12.98 -19.01
CA PHE A 488 -5.90 -12.83 -19.56
C PHE A 488 -5.51 -13.93 -20.53
N TYR A 489 -6.11 -15.12 -20.42
CA TYR A 489 -5.70 -16.32 -21.18
C TYR A 489 -6.89 -17.00 -21.87
N THR A 490 -6.80 -17.18 -23.18
CA THR A 490 -7.85 -17.83 -23.99
C THR A 490 -7.53 -19.28 -24.37
N GLY A 491 -6.30 -19.74 -24.13
CA GLY A 491 -5.83 -21.07 -24.51
C GLY A 491 -6.38 -22.22 -23.67
N ALA A 492 -5.84 -23.41 -23.93
CA ALA A 492 -6.15 -24.62 -23.17
C ALA A 492 -5.44 -24.63 -21.81
N VAL A 493 -6.10 -25.17 -20.78
CA VAL A 493 -5.51 -25.37 -19.45
C VAL A 493 -4.81 -26.73 -19.45
N ASP A 494 -3.57 -26.76 -19.93
CA ASP A 494 -2.80 -27.98 -20.23
C ASP A 494 -1.47 -28.08 -19.45
N ALA A 495 -1.19 -27.08 -18.60
CA ALA A 495 0.07 -26.80 -17.93
C ALA A 495 1.22 -26.35 -18.84
N SER A 496 1.05 -26.28 -20.15
CA SER A 496 2.09 -25.82 -21.06
C SER A 496 2.22 -24.31 -21.04
N PHE A 497 3.36 -23.80 -20.56
CA PHE A 497 3.63 -22.37 -20.48
C PHE A 497 4.31 -21.90 -21.78
N GLY A 498 3.61 -22.11 -22.89
CA GLY A 498 4.03 -21.64 -24.22
C GLY A 498 3.85 -20.13 -24.39
N PRO A 499 4.08 -19.60 -25.61
CA PRO A 499 4.04 -18.16 -25.89
C PRO A 499 2.77 -17.46 -25.42
N MET A 500 1.60 -18.08 -25.60
CA MET A 500 0.32 -17.52 -25.15
C MET A 500 0.24 -17.38 -23.62
N THR A 501 0.59 -18.43 -22.87
CA THR A 501 0.58 -18.37 -21.39
C THR A 501 1.59 -17.33 -20.89
N ARG A 502 2.77 -17.24 -21.52
CA ARG A 502 3.79 -16.23 -21.18
C ARG A 502 3.30 -14.80 -21.43
N SER A 503 2.65 -14.56 -22.56
CA SER A 503 1.99 -13.27 -22.84
C SER A 503 0.90 -12.97 -21.81
N SER A 504 0.07 -13.95 -21.44
CA SER A 504 -0.94 -13.80 -20.40
C SER A 504 -0.37 -13.51 -19.01
N LEU A 505 0.79 -14.09 -18.66
CA LEU A 505 1.51 -13.77 -17.42
C LEU A 505 1.98 -12.30 -17.43
N ARG A 506 2.51 -11.81 -18.55
CA ARG A 506 2.89 -10.38 -18.71
C ARG A 506 1.69 -9.45 -18.60
N LYS A 507 0.55 -9.81 -19.23
CA LYS A 507 -0.71 -9.06 -19.12
C LYS A 507 -1.22 -9.02 -17.68
N ALA A 508 -1.22 -10.15 -16.98
CA ALA A 508 -1.62 -10.22 -15.57
C ALA A 508 -0.65 -9.44 -14.66
N TYR A 509 0.65 -9.46 -14.97
CA TYR A 509 1.64 -8.60 -14.32
C TYR A 509 1.39 -7.10 -14.61
N GLY A 510 0.66 -6.75 -15.68
CA GLY A 510 0.36 -5.37 -16.04
C GLY A 510 1.29 -4.75 -17.09
N VAL A 511 2.11 -5.56 -17.78
CA VAL A 511 2.85 -5.13 -18.96
C VAL A 511 1.98 -5.31 -20.20
N GLU A 512 1.69 -4.22 -20.90
CA GLU A 512 1.01 -4.25 -22.20
C GLU A 512 2.05 -4.49 -23.32
N GLU A 513 1.73 -5.35 -24.30
CA GLU A 513 2.60 -5.56 -25.46
C GLU A 513 2.41 -4.41 -26.46
N GLU A 514 3.50 -3.92 -27.04
CA GLU A 514 3.56 -2.75 -27.95
C GLU A 514 2.77 -2.92 -29.26
N ASN A 515 2.19 -4.09 -29.52
CA ASN A 515 1.54 -4.45 -30.79
C ASN A 515 0.01 -4.36 -30.81
N ASP A 516 -0.65 -3.87 -29.75
CA ASP A 516 -2.12 -3.71 -29.71
C ASP A 516 -2.59 -2.23 -29.73
N ARG A 517 -1.77 -1.30 -30.25
CA ARG A 517 -2.19 0.10 -30.51
C ARG A 517 -2.43 0.40 -31.99
#